data_AF-A0A7C1ZXL7-F1
#
_entry.id   AF-A0A7C1ZXL7-F1
#
_cell.length_a   1.000
_cell.length_b   1.000
_cell.length_c   1.000
_cell.angle_alpha   90.00
_cell.angle_beta   90.00
_cell.angle_gamma   90.00
#
_symmetry.space_group_name_H-M   'P 1'
#
loop_
_entity.id
_entity.type
_entity.pdbx_description
1 polymer ?
#
loop_
_entity_poly.entity_id
_entity_poly.type
_entity_poly.pdbx_seq_one_letter_code
_entity_poly.pdbx_strand_id
1 'polypeptide(L)'
;MAKYCHECGKPVQLEWNLCPICGANLKTTETSETQKQSTIIFKSKGYFCVGKPKGFTLSGNMKKGFIILSNWDLTFLIKRSGKFIIPIVEIEKVVKFTRRMYVFIEITSKAGKSYTIWSANMVLGSYLGGKTNELYSLLSHLIN
;
A
#
# COMPACT_ATOMS: atom_id res chain seq x y z
N MET A 1 4.85 -39.06 -13.91
CA MET A 1 6.07 -38.57 -13.22
C MET A 1 5.90 -38.86 -11.73
N ALA A 2 6.84 -39.53 -11.08
CA ALA A 2 6.75 -39.83 -9.65
C ALA A 2 7.03 -38.57 -8.82
N LYS A 3 6.15 -38.23 -7.89
CA LYS A 3 6.37 -37.16 -6.91
C LYS A 3 7.13 -37.75 -5.73
N TYR A 4 8.06 -36.99 -5.16
CA TYR A 4 8.80 -37.40 -3.96
C TYR A 4 8.40 -36.50 -2.79
N CYS A 5 8.41 -37.06 -1.58
CA CYS A 5 8.19 -36.28 -0.37
C CYS A 5 9.36 -35.33 -0.13
N HIS A 6 9.08 -34.07 0.16
CA HIS A 6 10.09 -33.04 0.41
C HIS A 6 10.86 -33.23 1.72
N GLU A 7 10.29 -33.94 2.71
CA GLU A 7 10.98 -34.20 3.98
C GLU A 7 11.76 -35.52 3.97
N CYS A 8 11.14 -36.62 3.54
CA CYS A 8 11.76 -37.94 3.64
C CYS A 8 12.38 -38.45 2.33
N GLY A 9 12.20 -37.74 1.21
CA GLY A 9 12.76 -38.10 -0.10
C GLY A 9 12.17 -39.37 -0.73
N LYS A 10 11.16 -39.99 -0.11
CA LYS A 10 10.55 -41.23 -0.61
C LYS A 10 9.47 -40.94 -1.67
N PRO A 11 9.25 -41.86 -2.62
CA PRO A 11 8.24 -41.70 -3.65
C PRO A 11 6.85 -41.70 -3.01
N VAL A 12 6.00 -40.78 -3.46
CA VAL A 12 4.62 -40.61 -3.00
C VAL A 12 3.69 -40.53 -4.21
N GLN A 13 2.48 -41.06 -4.07
CA GLN A 13 1.48 -40.95 -5.12
C GLN A 13 1.00 -39.50 -5.25
N LEU A 14 0.66 -39.09 -6.48
CA LEU A 14 0.25 -37.71 -6.80
C LEU A 14 -1.00 -37.27 -6.04
N GLU A 15 -1.88 -38.20 -5.69
CA GLU A 15 -3.17 -37.94 -5.03
C GLU A 15 -3.07 -37.91 -3.49
N TRP A 16 -1.90 -38.17 -2.92
CA TRP A 16 -1.73 -38.18 -1.47
C TRP A 16 -1.52 -36.77 -0.92
N ASN A 17 -2.34 -36.41 0.06
CA ASN A 17 -2.25 -35.14 0.78
C ASN A 17 -1.24 -35.20 1.94
N LEU A 18 -0.98 -36.39 2.46
CA LEU A 18 -0.07 -36.65 3.56
C LEU A 18 0.89 -37.77 3.16
N CYS A 19 2.15 -37.63 3.52
CA CYS A 19 3.11 -38.71 3.37
C CYS A 19 2.81 -39.78 4.42
N PRO A 20 2.55 -41.04 4.04
CA PRO A 20 2.29 -42.10 5.03
C PRO A 20 3.54 -42.51 5.81
N ILE A 21 4.73 -42.05 5.40
CA ILE A 21 5.99 -42.48 6.01
C ILE A 21 6.45 -41.51 7.09
N CYS A 22 6.37 -40.20 6.83
CA CYS A 22 6.78 -39.17 7.80
C CYS A 22 5.63 -38.29 8.30
N GLY A 23 4.42 -38.41 7.74
CA GLY A 23 3.28 -37.56 8.10
C GLY A 23 3.32 -36.16 7.48
N ALA A 24 4.34 -35.81 6.69
CA ALA A 24 4.47 -34.49 6.08
C ALA A 24 3.32 -34.18 5.11
N ASN A 25 2.85 -32.94 5.12
CA ASN A 25 1.79 -32.48 4.23
C ASN A 25 2.32 -32.26 2.81
N LEU A 26 1.89 -33.11 1.87
CA LEU A 26 2.33 -33.11 0.47
C LEU A 26 1.59 -32.09 -0.40
N LYS A 27 0.57 -31.42 0.16
CA LYS A 27 0.02 -30.18 -0.39
C LYS A 27 1.05 -29.07 -0.17
N THR A 28 2.09 -29.10 -0.99
CA THR A 28 3.02 -27.99 -1.16
C THR A 28 2.21 -26.83 -1.70
N THR A 29 1.71 -25.98 -0.79
CA THR A 29 1.54 -24.53 -1.00
C THR A 29 1.19 -24.09 -2.42
N GLU A 30 0.05 -24.55 -2.92
CA GLU A 30 -0.88 -23.57 -3.50
C GLU A 30 -1.56 -22.93 -2.31
N THR A 31 -0.79 -22.15 -1.55
CA THR A 31 -1.37 -21.18 -0.65
C THR A 31 -2.22 -20.33 -1.55
N SER A 32 -3.52 -20.53 -1.41
CA SER A 32 -4.59 -19.59 -1.69
C SER A 32 -4.33 -18.28 -0.94
N GLU A 33 -3.23 -17.61 -1.25
CA GLU A 33 -3.12 -16.18 -1.21
C GLU A 33 -3.24 -15.79 -2.68
N THR A 34 -4.45 -15.40 -3.04
CA THR A 34 -4.76 -14.63 -4.23
C THR A 34 -3.64 -13.61 -4.44
N GLN A 35 -2.64 -13.93 -5.26
CA GLN A 35 -1.75 -12.95 -5.85
C GLN A 35 -2.61 -12.15 -6.83
N LYS A 36 -3.47 -11.28 -6.30
CA LYS A 36 -3.82 -10.04 -6.97
C LYS A 36 -2.47 -9.36 -7.14
N GLN A 37 -1.85 -9.57 -8.29
CA GLN A 37 -0.62 -8.93 -8.69
C GLN A 37 -0.94 -7.43 -8.72
N SER A 38 -0.72 -6.77 -7.58
CA SER A 38 -1.04 -5.38 -7.37
C SER A 38 0.05 -4.58 -8.07
N THR A 39 -0.18 -4.29 -9.35
CA THR A 39 0.71 -3.45 -10.12
C THR A 39 0.86 -2.11 -9.39
N ILE A 40 2.08 -1.80 -8.96
CA ILE A 40 2.39 -0.54 -8.30
C ILE A 40 2.35 0.53 -9.38
N ILE A 41 1.36 1.42 -9.31
CA ILE A 41 1.17 2.50 -10.27
C ILE A 41 1.99 3.72 -9.84
N PHE A 42 2.13 3.92 -8.53
CA PHE A 42 2.86 5.06 -8.00
C PHE A 42 3.57 4.72 -6.70
N LYS A 43 4.78 5.24 -6.55
CA LYS A 43 5.57 5.15 -5.33
C LYS A 43 6.37 6.42 -5.13
N SER A 44 6.24 7.02 -3.95
CA SER A 44 7.01 8.20 -3.60
C SER A 44 7.31 8.25 -2.10
N LYS A 45 8.30 9.07 -1.73
CA LYS A 45 8.48 9.49 -0.35
C LYS A 45 7.45 10.60 -0.07
N GLY A 46 6.87 10.56 1.12
CA GLY A 46 5.85 11.53 1.49
C GLY A 46 5.62 11.63 2.99
N TYR A 47 4.61 12.42 3.29
CA TYR A 47 4.13 12.71 4.62
C TYR A 47 2.64 12.38 4.68
N PHE A 48 2.21 11.81 5.80
CA PHE A 48 0.84 11.38 6.03
C PHE A 48 0.40 11.80 7.45
N CYS A 49 -0.82 12.30 7.60
CA CYS A 49 -1.48 12.41 8.90
C CYS A 49 -2.95 12.04 8.81
N VAL A 50 -3.50 11.57 9.93
CA VAL A 50 -4.95 11.40 10.09
C VAL A 50 -5.54 12.78 10.39
N GLY A 51 -6.60 13.15 9.67
CA GLY A 51 -7.19 14.48 9.70
C GLY A 51 -6.35 15.54 9.01
N LYS A 52 -6.72 16.80 9.22
CA LYS A 52 -6.00 17.97 8.69
C LYS A 52 -4.75 18.26 9.53
N PRO A 53 -3.64 18.69 8.91
CA PRO A 53 -2.42 19.01 9.63
C PRO A 53 -2.64 20.20 10.59
N LYS A 54 -2.53 19.94 11.90
CA LYS A 54 -2.62 20.96 12.95
C LYS A 54 -1.30 21.75 13.07
N GLY A 55 -1.38 23.04 13.36
CA GLY A 55 -0.22 23.90 13.63
C GLY A 55 0.34 24.69 12.44
N PHE A 56 1.33 25.54 12.73
CA PHE A 56 2.01 26.44 11.78
C PHE A 56 3.19 25.77 11.07
N THR A 57 3.79 24.75 11.69
CA THR A 57 4.88 23.92 11.15
C THR A 57 4.31 22.64 10.54
N LEU A 58 4.35 22.54 9.22
CA LEU A 58 3.78 21.43 8.43
C LEU A 58 4.37 20.05 8.78
N SER A 59 5.57 20.01 9.32
CA SER A 59 6.30 18.79 9.65
C SER A 59 5.98 18.19 11.02
N GLY A 60 5.43 18.97 11.96
CA GLY A 60 5.33 18.54 13.38
C GLY A 60 4.35 17.39 13.61
N ASN A 61 3.27 17.32 12.80
CA ASN A 61 2.17 16.38 13.01
C ASN A 61 2.01 15.34 11.88
N MET A 62 2.84 15.41 10.83
CA MET A 62 2.79 14.45 9.73
C MET A 62 3.88 13.40 9.86
N LYS A 63 3.49 12.13 9.78
CA LYS A 63 4.41 11.00 9.79
C LYS A 63 5.07 10.85 8.43
N LYS A 64 6.40 10.77 8.41
CA LYS A 64 7.19 10.55 7.20
C LYS A 64 7.20 9.07 6.81
N GLY A 65 7.04 8.81 5.51
CA GLY A 65 6.95 7.45 5.00
C GLY A 65 7.06 7.36 3.49
N PHE A 66 6.67 6.21 2.97
CA PHE A 66 6.40 6.02 1.54
C PHE A 66 4.90 5.96 1.30
N ILE A 67 4.47 6.59 0.22
CA ILE A 67 3.12 6.48 -0.32
C ILE A 67 3.22 5.54 -1.52
N ILE A 68 2.42 4.49 -1.51
CA ILE A 68 2.37 3.49 -2.58
C ILE A 68 0.91 3.39 -3.02
N LEU A 69 0.66 3.64 -4.30
CA LEU A 69 -0.64 3.40 -4.92
C LEU A 69 -0.54 2.19 -5.81
N SER A 70 -1.46 1.26 -5.61
CA SER A 70 -1.71 0.12 -6.48
C SER A 70 -3.13 0.21 -7.04
N ASN A 71 -3.48 -0.67 -7.97
CA ASN A 71 -4.83 -0.71 -8.56
C ASN A 71 -5.95 -0.91 -7.53
N TRP A 72 -5.64 -1.54 -6.39
CA TRP A 72 -6.65 -1.95 -5.40
C TRP A 72 -6.54 -1.20 -4.08
N ASP A 73 -5.32 -0.78 -3.72
CA ASP A 73 -5.03 -0.23 -2.41
C ASP A 73 -4.11 0.99 -2.49
N LEU A 74 -4.37 1.95 -1.61
CA LEU A 74 -3.47 3.03 -1.24
C LEU A 74 -2.78 2.68 0.07
N THR A 75 -1.46 2.47 0.02
CA THR A 75 -0.64 2.06 1.15
C THR A 75 0.28 3.20 1.61
N PHE A 76 0.37 3.37 2.93
CA PHE A 76 1.32 4.25 3.60
C PHE A 76 2.28 3.43 4.45
N LEU A 77 3.56 3.41 4.07
CA LEU A 77 4.62 2.79 4.86
C LEU A 77 5.28 3.84 5.74
N ILE A 78 4.95 3.85 7.02
CA ILE A 78 5.46 4.83 7.97
C ILE A 78 6.78 4.32 8.55
N LYS A 79 7.85 5.13 8.48
CA LYS A 79 9.22 4.70 8.84
C LYS A 79 9.37 4.11 10.25
N ARG A 80 8.47 4.44 11.18
CA ARG A 80 8.51 4.00 12.61
C ARG A 80 7.16 3.60 13.20
N SER A 81 6.08 3.53 12.42
CA SER A 81 4.73 3.26 12.94
C SER A 81 3.98 2.17 12.17
N GLY A 82 4.69 1.38 11.38
CA GLY A 82 4.10 0.29 10.61
C GLY A 82 3.52 0.74 9.26
N LYS A 83 2.57 -0.05 8.78
CA LYS A 83 1.92 0.09 7.47
C LYS A 83 0.44 0.43 7.68
N PHE A 84 -0.05 1.41 6.95
CA PHE A 84 -1.48 1.72 6.85
C PHE A 84 -1.94 1.44 5.43
N ILE A 85 -3.10 0.82 5.26
CA ILE A 85 -3.65 0.44 3.95
C ILE A 85 -5.08 0.93 3.90
N ILE A 86 -5.43 1.63 2.83
CA ILE A 86 -6.78 2.03 2.50
C ILE A 86 -7.13 1.39 1.16
N PRO A 87 -8.07 0.42 1.12
CA PRO A 87 -8.59 -0.07 -0.14
C PRO A 87 -9.24 1.07 -0.94
N ILE A 88 -9.02 1.12 -2.26
CA ILE A 88 -9.59 2.16 -3.13
C ILE A 88 -11.12 2.20 -3.02
N VAL A 89 -11.75 1.04 -2.85
CA VAL A 89 -13.21 0.91 -2.64
C VAL A 89 -13.73 1.58 -1.37
N GLU A 90 -12.86 1.82 -0.38
CA GLU A 90 -13.21 2.54 0.84
C GLU A 90 -13.09 4.05 0.70
N ILE A 91 -12.45 4.54 -0.36
CA ILE A 91 -12.29 5.97 -0.60
C ILE A 91 -13.60 6.52 -1.14
N GLU A 92 -14.17 7.47 -0.42
CA GLU A 92 -15.40 8.16 -0.81
C GLU A 92 -15.10 9.44 -1.59
N LYS A 93 -14.09 10.20 -1.14
CA LYS A 93 -13.77 11.51 -1.70
C LYS A 93 -12.28 11.79 -1.65
N VAL A 94 -11.76 12.39 -2.71
CA VAL A 94 -10.39 12.91 -2.76
C VAL A 94 -10.44 14.38 -3.14
N VAL A 95 -9.83 15.23 -2.30
CA VAL A 95 -9.80 16.68 -2.47
C VAL A 95 -8.37 17.16 -2.47
N LYS A 96 -8.00 17.94 -3.48
CA LYS A 96 -6.73 18.64 -3.50
C LYS A 96 -6.88 20.02 -2.88
N PHE A 97 -5.95 20.41 -2.01
CA PHE A 97 -5.91 21.76 -1.45
C PHE A 97 -4.47 22.25 -1.31
N THR A 98 -4.30 23.56 -1.26
CA THR A 98 -2.98 24.18 -1.08
C THR A 98 -2.94 24.90 0.27
N ARG A 99 -1.78 24.84 0.92
CA ARG A 99 -1.52 25.60 2.15
C ARG A 99 -0.10 26.14 2.10
N ARG A 100 0.02 27.47 2.04
CA ARG A 100 1.29 28.16 1.73
C ARG A 100 1.86 27.67 0.39
N MET A 101 3.08 27.15 0.39
CA MET A 101 3.80 26.66 -0.80
C MET A 101 3.57 25.16 -1.08
N TYR A 102 2.71 24.49 -0.30
CA TYR A 102 2.57 23.04 -0.35
C TYR A 102 1.19 22.65 -0.87
N VAL A 103 1.17 21.66 -1.76
CA VAL A 103 -0.04 21.02 -2.28
C VAL A 103 -0.27 19.75 -1.50
N PHE A 104 -1.47 19.59 -0.96
CA PHE A 104 -1.91 18.43 -0.18
C PHE A 104 -3.09 17.74 -0.87
N ILE A 105 -3.31 16.48 -0.51
CA ILE A 105 -4.50 15.74 -0.85
C ILE A 105 -5.16 15.31 0.47
N GLU A 106 -6.44 15.60 0.61
CA GLU A 106 -7.31 15.06 1.65
C GLU A 106 -8.11 13.89 1.06
N ILE A 107 -8.06 12.75 1.72
CA ILE A 107 -8.76 11.53 1.36
C ILE A 107 -9.77 11.24 2.46
N THR A 108 -11.04 11.18 2.11
CA THR A 108 -12.11 10.79 3.03
C THR A 108 -12.53 9.37 2.71
N SER A 109 -12.48 8.51 3.72
CA SER A 109 -13.03 7.15 3.65
C SER A 109 -14.53 7.16 3.88
N LYS A 110 -15.24 6.14 3.37
CA LYS A 110 -16.67 5.88 3.63
C LYS A 110 -17.03 5.79 5.11
N ALA A 111 -16.06 5.46 5.96
CA ALA A 111 -16.21 5.47 7.42
C ALA A 111 -16.16 6.88 8.05
N GLY A 112 -16.09 7.94 7.24
CA GLY A 112 -16.00 9.33 7.71
C GLY A 112 -14.60 9.76 8.19
N LYS A 113 -13.60 8.87 8.16
CA LYS A 113 -12.21 9.22 8.51
C LYS A 113 -11.56 9.98 7.37
N SER A 114 -10.87 11.08 7.69
CA SER A 114 -10.07 11.84 6.72
C SER A 114 -8.57 11.62 6.94
N TYR A 115 -7.82 11.65 5.85
CA TYR A 115 -6.38 11.47 5.81
C TYR A 115 -5.77 12.54 4.92
N THR A 116 -4.79 13.28 5.43
CA THR A 116 -4.06 14.25 4.62
C THR A 116 -2.70 13.68 4.23
N ILE A 117 -2.39 13.81 2.95
CA ILE A 117 -1.14 13.31 2.38
C ILE A 117 -0.44 14.40 1.58
N TRP A 118 0.88 14.28 1.58
CA TRP A 118 1.75 15.10 0.78
C TRP A 118 2.88 14.26 0.22
N SER A 119 3.00 14.23 -1.09
CA SER A 119 4.03 13.49 -1.79
C SER A 119 5.14 14.45 -2.24
N ALA A 120 6.31 14.35 -1.63
CA ALA A 120 7.41 15.24 -1.92
C ALA A 120 8.31 14.65 -3.01
N ASN A 121 8.67 15.46 -4.00
CA ASN A 121 9.85 15.20 -4.84
C ASN A 121 11.04 15.90 -4.19
N MET A 122 11.84 15.19 -3.38
CA MET A 122 13.09 15.75 -2.88
C MET A 122 14.18 15.57 -3.94
N VAL A 123 14.17 16.42 -4.95
CA VAL A 123 15.31 16.58 -5.86
C VAL A 123 15.74 18.04 -5.77
N LEU A 124 16.97 18.28 -5.31
CA LEU A 124 17.66 19.58 -5.37
C LEU A 124 16.96 20.76 -4.68
N GLY A 125 16.39 20.55 -3.49
CA GLY A 125 15.95 21.65 -2.60
C GLY A 125 14.75 22.47 -3.08
N SER A 126 14.10 22.07 -4.18
CA SER A 126 12.94 22.77 -4.74
C SER A 126 11.65 21.99 -4.43
N TYR A 127 10.76 22.62 -3.65
CA TYR A 127 9.45 22.05 -3.27
C TYR A 127 8.43 22.21 -4.39
N LEU A 128 8.57 21.43 -5.46
CA LEU A 128 7.58 21.40 -6.53
C LEU A 128 6.60 20.27 -6.25
N GLY A 129 5.33 20.60 -5.99
CA GLY A 129 4.23 19.66 -5.73
C GLY A 129 3.90 18.69 -6.88
N GLY A 130 4.80 18.49 -7.83
CA GLY A 130 4.62 17.65 -9.01
C GLY A 130 4.22 16.22 -8.67
N LYS A 131 4.88 15.59 -7.69
CA LYS A 131 4.54 14.23 -7.25
C LYS A 131 3.18 14.14 -6.53
N THR A 132 2.77 15.20 -5.83
CA THR A 132 1.41 15.26 -5.27
C THR A 132 0.36 15.39 -6.36
N ASN A 133 0.59 16.23 -7.37
CA ASN A 133 -0.35 16.38 -8.49
C ASN A 133 -0.48 15.08 -9.30
N GLU A 134 0.64 14.40 -9.57
CA GLU A 134 0.65 13.08 -10.21
C GLU A 134 -0.18 12.06 -9.42
N LEU A 135 0.05 11.97 -8.11
CA LEU A 135 -0.73 11.10 -7.23
C LEU A 135 -2.22 11.43 -7.24
N TYR A 136 -2.58 12.72 -7.20
CA TYR A 136 -3.96 13.16 -7.25
C TYR A 136 -4.64 12.73 -8.55
N SER A 137 -4.01 12.96 -9.71
CA SER A 137 -4.55 12.57 -11.00
C SER A 137 -4.78 11.05 -11.10
N LEU A 138 -3.85 10.25 -10.58
CA LEU A 138 -3.99 8.79 -10.55
C LEU A 138 -5.14 8.35 -9.62
N LEU A 139 -5.24 8.94 -8.44
CA LEU A 139 -6.34 8.65 -7.50
C LEU A 139 -7.70 9.03 -8.10
N SER A 140 -7.81 10.21 -8.73
CA SER A 140 -9.05 10.64 -9.39
C SER A 140 -9.47 9.70 -10.53
N HIS A 141 -8.51 9.11 -11.25
CA HIS A 141 -8.82 8.16 -12.31
C HIS A 141 -9.30 6.80 -11.78
N LEU A 142 -8.82 6.37 -10.60
CA LEU A 142 -9.20 5.08 -10.00
C LEU A 142 -10.53 5.11 -9.23
N ILE A 143 -10.99 6.31 -8.85
CA ILE A 143 -12.19 6.49 -8.01
C ILE A 143 -13.44 6.81 -8.84
N ASN A 144 -13.26 7.41 -10.01
CA ASN A 144 -14.34 7.64 -10.99
C ASN A 144 -14.74 6.32 -11.66
#